data_AF-A0A848CV28-F1
#
_entry.id   AF-A0A848CV28-F1
#
_cell.length_a   1.000
_cell.length_b   1.000
_cell.length_c   1.000
_cell.angle_alpha   90.00
_cell.angle_beta   90.00
_cell.angle_gamma   90.00
#
_symmetry.space_group_name_H-M   'P 1'
#
loop_
_entity.id
_entity.type
_entity.pdbx_description
1 polymer ?
#
loop_
_entity_poly.entity_id
_entity_poly.type
_entity_poly.pdbx_seq_one_letter_code
_entity_poly.pdbx_strand_id
1 'polypeptide(L)'
;MKKFWVAFILMFALLPGVASAQVKIENTTIKRVYYDPEEKGYFLETAGDVNGATWSFGLFYANKENKALTKSLQQSLFNQKVKVTYEDHNNKDYEKWEMLEFVLND
;
A
#
# COMPACT_ATOMS: atom_id res chain seq x y z
N MET A 1 -10.60 39.99 11.95
CA MET A 1 -9.86 39.03 12.79
C MET A 1 -9.36 37.90 11.89
N LYS A 2 -8.04 37.82 11.67
CA LYS A 2 -7.42 36.82 10.77
C LYS A 2 -7.39 35.46 11.48
N LYS A 3 -7.94 34.43 10.83
CA LYS A 3 -7.93 33.05 11.34
C LYS A 3 -6.53 32.47 11.16
N PHE A 4 -5.79 32.31 12.25
CA PHE A 4 -4.53 31.56 12.26
C PHE A 4 -4.85 30.07 12.17
N TRP A 5 -4.50 29.46 11.04
CA TRP A 5 -4.46 28.00 10.93
C TRP A 5 -3.11 27.55 11.49
N VAL A 6 -3.12 26.95 12.68
CA VAL A 6 -1.93 26.30 13.24
C VAL A 6 -1.81 24.94 12.55
N ALA A 7 -0.91 24.83 11.58
CA ALA A 7 -0.49 23.54 11.07
C ALA A 7 0.36 22.85 12.14
N PHE A 8 -0.12 21.73 12.66
CA PHE A 8 0.61 20.90 13.61
C PHE A 8 1.69 20.13 12.82
N ILE A 9 2.90 20.69 12.77
CA ILE A 9 4.07 19.98 12.25
C ILE A 9 4.59 19.10 13.40
N LEU A 10 4.35 17.79 13.31
CA LEU A 10 4.98 16.80 14.19
C LEU A 10 6.49 16.77 13.87
N MET A 11 7.25 17.58 14.60
CA MET A 11 8.71 17.54 14.59
C MET A 11 9.16 16.36 15.43
N PHE A 12 9.35 15.18 14.82
CA PHE A 12 10.01 14.07 15.48
C PHE A 12 11.47 14.44 15.69
N ALA A 13 11.86 14.53 16.96
CA ALA A 13 13.22 14.81 17.39
C ALA A 13 14.18 13.79 16.77
N LEU A 14 15.20 14.33 16.09
CA LEU A 14 16.32 13.63 15.49
C LEU A 14 17.06 12.78 16.54
N LEU A 15 16.69 11.51 16.67
CA LEU A 15 17.53 10.52 17.32
C LEU A 15 18.66 10.14 16.34
N PRO A 16 19.94 10.39 16.66
CA PRO A 16 21.04 10.01 15.81
C PRO A 16 21.15 8.48 15.78
N GLY A 17 20.70 7.87 14.69
CA GLY A 17 20.76 6.41 14.49
C GLY A 17 19.51 5.79 13.90
N VAL A 18 18.37 6.48 13.89
CA VAL A 18 17.22 6.06 13.10
C VAL A 18 17.44 6.64 11.71
N ALA A 19 17.67 5.80 10.69
CA ALA A 19 17.59 6.25 9.31
C ALA A 19 16.22 6.94 9.18
N SER A 20 16.20 8.26 8.97
CA SER A 20 14.96 9.01 8.91
C SER A 20 14.09 8.38 7.83
N ALA A 21 13.00 7.74 8.23
CA ALA A 21 12.01 7.21 7.31
C ALA A 21 11.54 8.37 6.43
N GLN A 22 11.63 8.19 5.12
CA GLN A 22 11.15 9.17 4.15
C GLN A 22 9.78 8.70 3.68
N VAL A 23 8.76 9.53 3.90
CA VAL A 23 7.44 9.27 3.34
C VAL A 23 7.52 9.45 1.83
N LYS A 24 7.22 8.38 1.09
CA LYS A 24 7.17 8.36 -0.37
C LYS A 24 5.75 8.08 -0.85
N ILE A 25 5.48 8.50 -2.07
CA ILE A 25 4.22 8.28 -2.76
C ILE A 25 4.52 7.61 -4.09
N GLU A 26 3.82 6.53 -4.36
CA GLU A 26 3.86 5.82 -5.64
C GLU A 26 2.46 5.77 -6.25
N ASN A 27 2.37 6.10 -7.54
CA ASN A 27 1.14 5.91 -8.31
C ASN A 27 1.31 4.67 -9.18
N THR A 28 0.48 3.66 -8.96
CA THR A 28 0.51 2.39 -9.68
C THR A 28 -0.90 1.93 -10.02
N THR A 29 -1.06 0.70 -10.50
CA THR A 29 -2.37 0.11 -10.83
C THR A 29 -2.49 -1.27 -10.23
N ILE A 30 -3.71 -1.70 -9.90
CA ILE A 30 -3.96 -3.07 -9.45
C ILE A 30 -3.82 -4.02 -10.64
N LYS A 31 -3.05 -5.10 -10.48
CA LYS A 31 -2.87 -6.15 -11.51
C LYS A 31 -3.51 -7.47 -11.14
N ARG A 32 -3.60 -7.77 -9.86
CA ARG A 32 -4.07 -9.07 -9.41
C ARG A 32 -4.91 -8.92 -8.15
N VAL A 33 -5.94 -9.75 -8.06
CA VAL A 33 -6.72 -10.05 -6.88
C VAL A 33 -6.70 -11.55 -6.72
N TYR A 34 -6.38 -12.03 -5.53
CA TYR A 34 -6.23 -13.45 -5.27
C TYR A 34 -6.67 -13.82 -3.86
N TYR A 35 -6.95 -15.10 -3.66
CA TYR A 35 -7.10 -15.68 -2.34
C TYR A 35 -5.77 -16.32 -1.94
N ASP A 36 -5.29 -15.98 -0.75
CA ASP A 36 -4.15 -16.62 -0.12
C ASP A 36 -4.63 -17.70 0.87
N PRO A 37 -4.33 -18.98 0.63
CA PRO A 37 -4.73 -20.07 1.52
C PRO A 37 -3.98 -20.09 2.85
N GLU A 38 -2.76 -19.58 2.90
CA GLU A 38 -1.92 -19.57 4.11
C GLU A 38 -2.41 -18.46 5.05
N GLU A 39 -2.65 -17.27 4.51
CA GLU A 39 -3.17 -16.11 5.24
C GLU A 39 -4.70 -16.13 5.43
N LYS A 40 -5.40 -17.07 4.77
CA LYS A 40 -6.86 -17.19 4.78
C LYS A 40 -7.55 -15.87 4.45
N GLY A 41 -7.13 -15.22 3.36
CA GLY A 41 -7.57 -13.87 3.04
C GLY A 41 -7.60 -13.60 1.54
N TYR A 42 -8.41 -12.62 1.16
CA TYR A 42 -8.37 -12.03 -0.16
C TYR A 42 -7.45 -10.83 -0.17
N PHE A 43 -6.61 -10.75 -1.17
CA PHE A 43 -5.60 -9.72 -1.34
C PHE A 43 -5.67 -9.13 -2.75
N LEU A 44 -5.18 -7.92 -2.88
CA LEU A 44 -4.82 -7.34 -4.17
C LEU A 44 -3.31 -7.13 -4.24
N GLU A 45 -2.79 -7.06 -5.46
CA GLU A 45 -1.39 -6.80 -5.77
C GLU A 45 -1.29 -5.78 -6.92
N THR A 46 -0.38 -4.83 -6.78
CA THR A 46 -0.14 -3.79 -7.77
C THR A 46 0.75 -4.26 -8.93
N ALA A 47 0.87 -3.43 -9.97
CA ALA A 47 1.91 -3.58 -10.97
C ALA A 47 3.29 -3.48 -10.32
N GLY A 48 4.23 -4.29 -10.80
CA GLY A 48 5.62 -4.21 -10.39
C GLY A 48 6.25 -2.89 -10.82
N ASP A 49 7.09 -2.34 -9.95
CA ASP A 49 7.93 -1.19 -10.26
C ASP A 49 9.06 -1.57 -11.24
N VAL A 50 10.01 -0.65 -11.50
CA VAL A 50 11.16 -0.90 -12.39
C VAL A 50 12.08 -2.04 -11.91
N ASN A 51 11.99 -2.41 -10.64
CA ASN A 51 12.74 -3.49 -10.01
C ASN A 51 11.89 -4.76 -9.83
N GLY A 52 10.61 -4.74 -10.25
CA GLY A 52 9.66 -5.84 -10.08
C GLY A 52 9.03 -5.93 -8.69
N ALA A 53 9.24 -4.93 -7.81
CA ALA A 53 8.60 -4.88 -6.49
C ALA A 53 7.12 -4.51 -6.62
N THR A 54 6.26 -5.19 -5.87
CA THR A 54 4.81 -4.98 -5.85
C THR A 54 4.34 -4.62 -4.44
N TRP A 55 3.19 -3.96 -4.35
CA TRP A 55 2.47 -3.77 -3.10
C TRP A 55 1.31 -4.75 -3.01
N SER A 56 1.17 -5.40 -1.86
CA SER A 56 0.04 -6.27 -1.53
C SER A 56 -0.81 -5.64 -0.42
N PHE A 57 -2.12 -5.67 -0.60
CA PHE A 57 -3.07 -5.13 0.38
C PHE A 57 -4.19 -6.14 0.68
N GLY A 58 -4.43 -6.39 1.97
CA GLY A 58 -5.47 -7.30 2.43
C GLY A 58 -6.86 -6.68 2.33
N LEU A 59 -7.80 -7.38 1.70
CA LEU A 59 -9.19 -6.94 1.54
C LEU A 59 -10.06 -7.43 2.70
N PHE A 60 -10.15 -8.75 2.87
CA PHE A 60 -10.94 -9.37 3.93
C PHE A 60 -10.54 -10.84 4.14
N TYR A 61 -10.82 -11.33 5.34
CA TYR A 61 -10.60 -12.72 5.73
C TYR A 61 -11.64 -13.68 5.10
N ALA A 62 -11.19 -14.87 4.70
CA ALA A 62 -12.05 -15.97 4.27
C ALA A 62 -11.38 -17.33 4.57
N ASN A 63 -12.13 -18.31 5.08
CA ASN A 63 -11.58 -19.65 5.35
C ASN A 63 -11.28 -20.48 4.08
N LYS A 64 -11.85 -20.08 2.94
CA LYS A 64 -11.72 -20.80 1.68
C LYS A 64 -12.00 -19.85 0.52
N GLU A 65 -11.32 -20.10 -0.60
CA GLU A 65 -11.61 -19.42 -1.85
C GLU A 65 -13.04 -19.69 -2.36
N ASN A 66 -13.76 -18.62 -2.67
CA ASN A 66 -14.84 -18.60 -3.64
C ASN A 66 -14.33 -18.06 -4.99
N LYS A 67 -14.18 -18.95 -5.99
CA LYS A 67 -13.64 -18.61 -7.32
C LYS A 67 -14.46 -17.57 -8.09
N ALA A 68 -15.78 -17.57 -7.93
CA ALA A 68 -16.65 -16.59 -8.59
C ALA A 68 -16.42 -15.19 -8.01
N LEU A 69 -16.25 -15.10 -6.69
CA LEU A 69 -15.88 -13.87 -6.01
C LEU A 69 -14.49 -13.38 -6.43
N THR A 70 -13.47 -14.27 -6.45
CA THR A 70 -12.12 -13.92 -6.92
C THR A 70 -12.17 -13.31 -8.32
N LYS A 71 -12.88 -13.96 -9.25
CA LYS A 71 -13.05 -13.47 -10.63
C LYS A 71 -13.77 -12.11 -10.68
N SER A 72 -14.84 -11.95 -9.91
CA SER A 72 -15.61 -10.70 -9.90
C SER A 72 -14.79 -9.54 -9.33
N LEU A 73 -14.04 -9.75 -8.25
CA LEU A 73 -13.17 -8.75 -7.67
C LEU A 73 -12.03 -8.38 -8.63
N GLN A 74 -11.39 -9.38 -9.24
CA GLN A 74 -10.38 -9.17 -10.27
C GLN A 74 -10.94 -8.27 -11.38
N GLN A 75 -12.11 -8.58 -11.93
CA GLN A 75 -12.70 -7.78 -13.02
C GLN A 75 -13.04 -6.35 -12.58
N SER A 76 -13.52 -6.17 -11.35
CA SER A 76 -13.90 -4.86 -10.81
C SER A 76 -12.69 -3.96 -10.53
N LEU A 77 -11.59 -4.54 -10.02
CA LEU A 77 -10.44 -3.80 -9.51
C LEU A 77 -9.27 -3.73 -10.49
N PHE A 78 -9.21 -4.63 -11.48
CA PHE A 78 -8.10 -4.68 -12.43
C PHE A 78 -7.90 -3.34 -13.15
N ASN A 79 -6.65 -2.90 -13.21
CA ASN A 79 -6.21 -1.62 -13.75
C ASN A 79 -6.80 -0.37 -13.07
N GLN A 80 -7.50 -0.49 -11.93
CA GLN A 80 -7.80 0.68 -11.13
C GLN A 80 -6.50 1.33 -10.67
N LYS A 81 -6.44 2.66 -10.76
CA LYS A 81 -5.29 3.45 -10.34
C LYS A 81 -5.28 3.52 -8.83
N VAL A 82 -4.08 3.42 -8.27
CA VAL A 82 -3.90 3.49 -6.82
C VAL A 82 -2.72 4.39 -6.49
N LYS A 83 -2.86 5.11 -5.37
CA LYS A 83 -1.79 5.84 -4.72
C LYS A 83 -1.40 5.09 -3.46
N VAL A 84 -0.14 4.68 -3.39
CA VAL A 84 0.45 4.04 -2.22
C VAL A 84 1.35 5.05 -1.54
N THR A 85 1.09 5.33 -0.26
CA THR A 85 1.98 6.12 0.59
C THR A 85 2.72 5.16 1.50
N TYR A 86 4.05 5.26 1.59
CA TYR A 86 4.87 4.34 2.37
C TYR A 86 6.09 5.01 3.01
N GLU A 87 6.62 4.39 4.05
CA GLU A 87 7.89 4.76 4.67
C GLU A 87 9.06 4.03 4.01
N ASP A 88 9.94 4.80 3.36
CA ASP A 88 11.23 4.30 2.88
C ASP A 88 12.30 4.58 3.93
N HIS A 89 12.86 3.51 4.49
CA HIS A 89 13.96 3.58 5.45
C HIS A 89 15.35 3.77 4.80
N ASN A 90 15.40 4.25 3.55
CA ASN A 90 16.58 4.30 2.70
C ASN A 90 17.25 2.93 2.58
N ASN A 91 16.43 1.88 2.53
CA ASN A 91 16.89 0.50 2.42
C ASN A 91 16.51 -0.07 1.07
N LYS A 92 17.44 -0.80 0.44
CA LYS A 92 17.18 -1.56 -0.80
C LYS A 92 16.33 -2.80 -0.55
N ASP A 93 16.23 -3.21 0.71
CA ASP A 93 15.35 -4.27 1.18
C ASP A 93 13.91 -3.72 1.32
N TYR A 94 13.11 -3.92 0.29
CA TYR A 94 11.72 -3.43 0.21
C TYR A 94 10.79 -4.08 1.25
N GLU A 95 11.15 -5.24 1.81
CA GLU A 95 10.39 -5.88 2.89
C GLU A 95 10.40 -5.05 4.18
N LYS A 96 11.33 -4.10 4.30
CA LYS A 96 11.40 -3.17 5.42
C LYS A 96 10.61 -1.90 5.19
N TRP A 97 9.99 -1.72 4.03
CA TRP A 97 9.15 -0.57 3.76
C TRP A 97 7.77 -0.79 4.35
N GLU A 98 7.21 0.24 4.99
CA GLU A 98 5.90 0.14 5.63
C GLU A 98 4.86 0.92 4.81
N MET A 99 3.80 0.24 4.38
CA MET A 99 2.66 0.89 3.74
C MET A 99 1.86 1.67 4.78
N LEU A 100 1.74 2.97 4.57
CA LEU A 100 0.94 3.87 5.41
C LEU A 100 -0.50 4.00 4.88
N GLU A 101 -0.64 4.15 3.56
CA GLU A 101 -1.95 4.33 2.93
C GLU A 101 -2.02 3.63 1.57
N PHE A 102 -3.19 3.08 1.26
CA PHE A 102 -3.54 2.52 -0.04
C PHE A 102 -4.87 3.11 -0.50
N VAL A 103 -4.84 4.01 -1.49
CA VAL A 103 -6.02 4.77 -1.92
C VAL A 103 -6.30 4.51 -3.39
N LEU A 104 -7.55 4.14 -3.71
CA LEU A 104 -8.03 4.12 -5.09
C LEU A 104 -8.12 5.56 -5.62
N ASN A 105 -7.53 5.82 -6.78
CA ASN A 105 -7.62 7.10 -7.46
C ASN A 105 -8.69 7.03 -8.55
N ASP A 106 -9.56 8.04 -8.60
CA ASP A 106 -10.52 8.27 -9.69
C ASP A 106 -9.84 8.71 -11.00
#